data_AF-A0A3C1I2X5-F1
#
_entry.id   AF-A0A3C1I2X5-F1
#
_cell.length_a   1.000
_cell.length_b   1.000
_cell.length_c   1.000
_cell.angle_alpha   90.00
_cell.angle_beta   90.00
_cell.angle_gamma   90.00
#
_symmetry.space_group_name_H-M   'P 1'
#
loop_
_entity.id
_entity.type
_entity.pdbx_description
1 polymer ?
#
loop_
_entity_poly.entity_id
_entity_poly.type
_entity_poly.pdbx_seq_one_letter_code
_entity_poly.pdbx_strand_id
1 'polypeptide(L)'
;MKSKITSSDIFDINKKSGALILGKNRLDDYATKFLTKYCKQALVDPMPLPVEEILQDMGLTVQEVSLSSNLDVFGCCLLLDAHIDVYDQETRQYTSTAFNAGTVLIDPLSEAVFGEGSRRNTLIHEALHWEKDKRYFEILEIKNKNASEKLYPILCRQSETFYTPPEGKNTKENEVRWLEWQAHRLAPRVLMPKNSFKKKALEFIQQYKEAGENVILSCDTLIEDLSIFFKTSRLSVKYRLIEVGLKDTISRFSDYEDVYEEINSNKDFVKLTPVEALKIVDTDSVLKGWISDGRFVYADGYFVLADIQYVKQKDGVLHLTAKAKKNLAKCVINIREQNFTTYANVSKDFLGYAILGRVEGVDNRLLTFHPKYQSSLMYEPEEAYQAFYKQLTTYDEQEEIELMKMIGDPTKSLCECLWFLMENRKWDYPEKFNEETGLHVNYHGKVKKNNYNNMTTNVLMAICVGMRLSSRITQKLFDKSKNKLNYYTNPDKIYIRIMETMPGLSLGDFNGVLGQFGIPELGSEIKI
;
A
#
# COMPACT_ATOMS: atom_id res chain seq x y z
N MET A 1 -31.36 -34.03 0.32
CA MET A 1 -31.65 -32.76 -0.37
C MET A 1 -30.62 -32.57 -1.46
N LYS A 2 -31.02 -32.46 -2.74
CA LYS A 2 -30.07 -32.07 -3.81
C LYS A 2 -29.70 -30.60 -3.55
N SER A 3 -28.42 -30.30 -3.34
CA SER A 3 -27.97 -28.90 -3.24
C SER A 3 -28.38 -28.17 -4.52
N LYS A 4 -28.99 -26.99 -4.40
CA LYS A 4 -29.22 -26.13 -5.56
C LYS A 4 -27.85 -25.77 -6.14
N ILE A 5 -27.65 -26.02 -7.43
CA ILE A 5 -26.46 -25.58 -8.17
C ILE A 5 -26.42 -24.04 -8.11
N THR A 6 -25.29 -23.49 -7.70
CA THR A 6 -25.06 -22.04 -7.58
C THR A 6 -24.02 -21.55 -8.58
N SER A 7 -23.83 -20.23 -8.71
CA SER A 7 -22.73 -19.63 -9.47
C SER A 7 -21.36 -20.15 -9.06
N SER A 8 -21.23 -20.59 -7.80
CA SER A 8 -20.00 -21.16 -7.24
C SER A 8 -19.62 -22.52 -7.83
N ASP A 9 -20.57 -23.22 -8.47
CA ASP A 9 -20.38 -24.58 -9.01
C ASP A 9 -20.11 -24.60 -10.53
N ILE A 10 -20.13 -23.43 -11.17
CA ILE A 10 -19.98 -23.28 -12.62
C ILE A 10 -18.53 -23.53 -13.03
N PHE A 11 -18.35 -24.30 -14.10
CA PHE A 11 -17.12 -24.39 -14.86
C PHE A 11 -17.52 -24.42 -16.33
N ASP A 12 -17.46 -23.26 -16.99
CA ASP A 12 -17.90 -23.08 -18.37
C ASP A 12 -17.06 -21.98 -19.06
N ILE A 13 -17.29 -21.75 -20.34
CA ILE A 13 -16.69 -20.66 -21.13
C ILE A 13 -17.81 -19.81 -21.71
N ASN A 14 -17.72 -18.49 -21.56
CA ASN A 14 -18.61 -17.56 -22.22
C ASN A 14 -18.42 -17.65 -23.75
N LYS A 15 -19.37 -18.26 -24.45
CA LYS A 15 -19.28 -18.47 -25.91
C LYS A 15 -19.14 -17.19 -26.73
N LYS A 16 -19.56 -16.02 -26.19
CA LYS A 16 -19.48 -14.74 -26.90
C LYS A 16 -18.13 -14.07 -26.75
N SER A 17 -17.59 -14.07 -25.53
CA SER A 17 -16.35 -13.37 -25.17
C SER A 17 -15.12 -14.27 -25.12
N GLY A 18 -15.28 -15.59 -24.99
CA GLY A 18 -14.18 -16.53 -24.75
C GLY A 18 -13.72 -16.58 -23.29
N ALA A 19 -14.31 -15.78 -22.39
CA ALA A 19 -13.93 -15.73 -20.99
C ALA A 19 -14.23 -17.05 -20.26
N LEU A 20 -13.27 -17.55 -19.47
CA LEU A 20 -13.52 -18.64 -18.54
C LEU A 20 -14.47 -18.17 -17.43
N ILE A 21 -15.52 -18.93 -17.17
CA ILE A 21 -16.45 -18.73 -16.05
C ILE A 21 -16.19 -19.86 -15.05
N LEU A 22 -15.48 -19.53 -13.97
CA LEU A 22 -15.09 -20.49 -12.95
C LEU A 22 -15.59 -20.06 -11.58
N GLY A 23 -16.51 -20.86 -11.02
CA GLY A 23 -17.02 -20.70 -9.68
C GLY A 23 -16.02 -21.20 -8.62
N LYS A 24 -16.10 -20.63 -7.42
CA LYS A 24 -15.17 -20.92 -6.31
C LYS A 24 -15.05 -22.41 -5.94
N ASN A 25 -16.12 -23.20 -6.10
CA ASN A 25 -16.11 -24.63 -5.79
C ASN A 25 -15.41 -25.47 -6.87
N ARG A 26 -15.11 -24.89 -8.04
CA ARG A 26 -14.49 -25.57 -9.19
C ARG A 26 -13.02 -25.19 -9.39
N LEU A 27 -12.45 -24.37 -8.51
CA LEU A 27 -11.06 -23.92 -8.61
C LEU A 27 -10.05 -25.09 -8.56
N ASP A 28 -10.24 -26.05 -7.64
CA ASP A 28 -9.37 -27.23 -7.56
C ASP A 28 -9.54 -28.18 -8.76
N ASP A 29 -10.72 -28.22 -9.38
CA ASP A 29 -10.96 -28.99 -10.61
C ASP A 29 -10.16 -28.40 -11.77
N TYR A 30 -10.15 -27.07 -11.89
CA TYR A 30 -9.35 -26.39 -12.92
C TYR A 30 -7.85 -26.56 -12.65
N ALA A 31 -7.40 -26.42 -11.40
CA ALA A 31 -6.00 -26.69 -11.04
C ALA A 31 -5.58 -28.12 -11.41
N THR A 32 -6.47 -29.10 -11.18
CA THR A 32 -6.26 -30.50 -11.59
C THR A 32 -6.20 -30.63 -13.12
N LYS A 33 -7.07 -29.95 -13.85
CA LYS A 33 -7.05 -29.92 -15.33
C LYS A 33 -5.72 -29.36 -15.85
N PHE A 34 -5.27 -28.23 -15.31
CA PHE A 34 -4.00 -27.61 -15.68
C PHE A 34 -2.83 -28.57 -15.45
N LEU A 35 -2.74 -29.14 -14.25
CA LEU A 35 -1.67 -30.07 -13.89
C LEU A 35 -1.74 -31.40 -14.65
N THR A 36 -2.91 -31.87 -15.05
CA THR A 36 -3.03 -33.06 -15.91
C THR A 36 -2.32 -32.87 -17.25
N LYS A 37 -2.30 -31.62 -17.75
CA LYS A 37 -1.63 -31.25 -19.00
C LYS A 37 -0.12 -31.05 -18.81
N TYR A 38 0.28 -30.36 -17.74
CA TYR A 38 1.66 -29.86 -17.59
C TYR A 38 2.51 -30.54 -16.51
N CYS A 39 1.91 -31.17 -15.49
CA CYS A 39 2.66 -31.86 -14.43
C CYS A 39 1.80 -32.89 -13.70
N LYS A 40 1.50 -34.02 -14.38
CA LYS A 40 0.60 -35.04 -13.83
C LYS A 40 1.14 -35.68 -12.55
N GLN A 41 2.46 -35.76 -12.39
CA GLN A 41 3.11 -36.34 -11.21
C GLN A 41 2.74 -35.58 -9.91
N ALA A 42 2.62 -34.25 -9.97
CA ALA A 42 2.25 -33.42 -8.82
C ALA A 42 0.83 -33.72 -8.28
N LEU A 43 -0.03 -34.39 -9.07
CA LEU A 43 -1.36 -34.84 -8.64
C LEU A 43 -1.33 -36.19 -7.93
N VAL A 44 -0.28 -36.98 -8.13
CA VAL A 44 -0.13 -38.34 -7.57
C VAL A 44 0.68 -38.28 -6.28
N ASP A 45 1.83 -37.62 -6.33
CA ASP A 45 2.76 -37.53 -5.22
C ASP A 45 3.02 -36.07 -4.84
N PRO A 46 3.08 -35.76 -3.53
CA PRO A 46 3.48 -34.43 -3.08
C PRO A 46 4.90 -34.10 -3.57
N MET A 47 5.04 -32.98 -4.26
CA MET A 47 6.31 -32.45 -4.74
C MET A 47 6.20 -30.93 -4.92
N PRO A 48 7.32 -30.19 -4.83
CA PRO A 48 7.36 -28.82 -5.34
C PRO A 48 7.14 -28.83 -6.86
N LEU A 49 6.33 -27.90 -7.36
CA LEU A 49 6.01 -27.82 -8.78
C LEU A 49 7.23 -27.35 -9.59
N PRO A 50 7.57 -27.97 -10.74
CA PRO A 50 8.66 -27.49 -11.60
C PRO A 50 8.18 -26.30 -12.46
N VAL A 51 8.10 -25.12 -11.85
CA VAL A 51 7.50 -23.91 -12.45
C VAL A 51 8.19 -23.53 -13.76
N GLU A 52 9.51 -23.55 -13.78
CA GLU A 52 10.33 -23.18 -14.94
C GLU A 52 10.10 -24.12 -16.13
N GLU A 53 10.01 -25.43 -15.87
CA GLU A 53 9.72 -26.44 -16.91
C GLU A 53 8.30 -26.25 -17.47
N ILE A 54 7.32 -25.97 -16.61
CA ILE A 54 5.93 -25.70 -17.05
C ILE A 54 5.88 -24.48 -17.97
N LEU A 55 6.57 -23.38 -17.62
CA LEU A 55 6.62 -22.19 -18.47
C LEU A 55 7.26 -22.49 -19.83
N GLN A 56 8.34 -23.28 -19.83
CA GLN A 56 9.01 -23.72 -21.06
C GLN A 56 8.08 -24.58 -21.94
N ASP A 57 7.37 -25.55 -21.35
CA ASP A 57 6.40 -26.40 -22.05
C ASP A 57 5.21 -25.61 -22.61
N MET A 58 4.88 -24.46 -22.00
CA MET A 58 3.87 -23.52 -22.47
C MET A 58 4.39 -22.59 -23.58
N GLY A 59 5.69 -22.62 -23.87
CA GLY A 59 6.35 -21.73 -24.82
C GLY A 59 6.46 -20.28 -24.33
N LEU A 60 6.49 -20.08 -23.01
CA LEU A 60 6.59 -18.76 -22.40
C LEU A 60 8.04 -18.36 -22.16
N THR A 61 8.36 -17.09 -22.36
CA THR A 61 9.67 -16.51 -22.02
C THR A 61 9.55 -15.56 -20.85
N VAL A 62 10.39 -15.69 -19.84
CA VAL A 62 10.40 -14.78 -18.67
C VAL A 62 11.45 -13.68 -18.88
N GLN A 63 11.06 -12.43 -18.63
CA GLN A 63 11.97 -11.29 -18.60
C GLN A 63 11.76 -10.46 -17.33
N GLU A 64 12.86 -9.99 -16.75
CA GLU A 64 12.85 -9.13 -15.57
C GLU A 64 12.85 -7.66 -15.98
N VAL A 65 11.81 -6.92 -15.58
CA VAL A 65 11.66 -5.49 -15.86
C VAL A 65 10.97 -4.82 -14.67
N SER A 66 11.40 -3.62 -14.30
CA SER A 66 10.72 -2.85 -13.24
C SER A 66 9.38 -2.33 -13.75
N LEU A 67 8.27 -2.78 -13.16
CA LEU A 67 6.91 -2.51 -13.66
C LEU A 67 6.22 -1.36 -12.91
N SER A 68 6.66 -1.05 -11.69
CA SER A 68 6.05 0.03 -10.92
C SER A 68 7.02 0.69 -9.93
N SER A 69 6.88 2.01 -9.73
CA SER A 69 7.68 2.76 -8.74
C SER A 69 7.45 2.29 -7.30
N ASN A 70 6.27 1.73 -7.03
CA ASN A 70 5.79 1.38 -5.69
C ASN A 70 5.69 -0.14 -5.46
N LEU A 71 6.23 -0.96 -6.36
CA LEU A 71 6.23 -2.43 -6.31
C LEU A 71 4.84 -3.07 -6.12
N ASP A 72 3.76 -2.37 -6.50
CA ASP A 72 2.40 -2.94 -6.47
C ASP A 72 2.18 -3.94 -7.61
N VAL A 73 2.81 -3.71 -8.77
CA VAL A 73 2.75 -4.61 -9.92
C VAL A 73 3.89 -5.61 -9.85
N PHE A 74 3.56 -6.89 -9.71
CA PHE A 74 4.56 -7.98 -9.61
C PHE A 74 4.94 -8.55 -10.97
N GLY A 75 3.98 -8.60 -11.88
CA GLY A 75 4.18 -9.21 -13.18
C GLY A 75 3.00 -9.00 -14.10
N CYS A 76 3.19 -9.37 -15.35
CA CYS A 76 2.14 -9.51 -16.33
C CYS A 76 2.54 -10.49 -17.44
N CYS A 77 1.55 -11.16 -18.02
CA CYS A 77 1.73 -11.96 -19.23
C CYS A 77 1.26 -11.17 -20.45
N LEU A 78 2.12 -11.08 -21.45
CA LEU A 78 1.74 -10.56 -22.76
C LEU A 78 0.90 -11.63 -23.49
N LEU A 79 -0.42 -11.49 -23.47
CA LEU A 79 -1.36 -12.33 -24.21
C LEU A 79 -1.44 -11.96 -25.70
N LEU A 80 -1.13 -10.70 -26.01
CA LEU A 80 -1.04 -10.05 -27.32
C LEU A 80 0.26 -9.21 -27.36
N ASP A 81 0.75 -8.87 -28.56
CA ASP A 81 1.87 -7.94 -28.70
C ASP A 81 1.45 -6.56 -28.18
N ALA A 82 2.26 -5.92 -27.32
CA ALA A 82 1.94 -4.60 -26.78
C ALA A 82 3.17 -3.83 -26.29
N HIS A 83 2.96 -2.54 -26.03
CA HIS A 83 3.91 -1.69 -25.35
C HIS A 83 3.57 -1.65 -23.86
N ILE A 84 4.58 -1.84 -23.02
CA ILE A 84 4.47 -1.75 -21.56
C ILE A 84 5.37 -0.62 -21.08
N ASP A 85 4.84 0.20 -20.17
CA ASP A 85 5.62 1.24 -19.52
C ASP A 85 6.52 0.62 -18.45
N VAL A 86 7.84 0.64 -18.73
CA VAL A 86 8.88 0.12 -17.84
C VAL A 86 9.42 1.27 -17.00
N TYR A 87 9.44 1.10 -15.68
CA TYR A 87 9.95 2.08 -14.74
C TYR A 87 11.47 1.99 -14.63
N ASP A 88 12.15 3.11 -14.83
CA ASP A 88 13.59 3.24 -14.60
C ASP A 88 13.83 3.84 -13.20
N GLN A 89 14.47 3.06 -12.33
CA GLN A 89 14.73 3.44 -10.93
C GLN A 89 15.73 4.60 -10.79
N GLU A 90 16.66 4.76 -11.74
CA GLU A 90 17.70 5.78 -11.68
C GLU A 90 17.15 7.16 -12.07
N THR A 91 16.43 7.21 -13.19
CA THR A 91 15.83 8.43 -13.75
C THR A 91 14.46 8.75 -13.14
N ARG A 92 13.83 7.77 -12.49
CA ARG A 92 12.46 7.83 -11.95
C ARG A 92 11.41 8.13 -13.01
N GLN A 93 11.60 7.60 -14.22
CA GLN A 93 10.72 7.82 -15.36
C GLN A 93 10.23 6.50 -15.95
N TYR A 94 9.08 6.54 -16.61
CA TYR A 94 8.55 5.40 -17.37
C TYR A 94 8.98 5.50 -18.83
N THR A 95 9.41 4.37 -19.39
CA THR A 95 9.75 4.24 -20.81
C THR A 95 8.88 3.17 -21.44
N SER A 96 8.14 3.54 -22.48
CA SER A 96 7.28 2.61 -23.22
C SER A 96 8.12 1.65 -24.07
N THR A 97 8.02 0.35 -23.80
CA THR A 97 8.85 -0.69 -24.41
C THR A 97 7.97 -1.77 -25.04
N ALA A 98 8.27 -2.17 -26.28
CA ALA A 98 7.53 -3.20 -27.00
C ALA A 98 7.91 -4.62 -26.54
N PHE A 99 6.90 -5.46 -26.31
CA PHE A 99 7.05 -6.87 -25.98
C PHE A 99 6.12 -7.73 -26.83
N ASN A 100 6.56 -8.95 -27.12
CA ASN A 100 5.80 -9.91 -27.92
C ASN A 100 4.90 -10.77 -27.02
N ALA A 101 3.78 -11.24 -27.58
CA ALA A 101 2.91 -12.24 -26.97
C ALA A 101 3.69 -13.49 -26.58
N GLY A 102 3.39 -14.05 -25.41
CA GLY A 102 4.11 -15.18 -24.81
C GLY A 102 5.28 -14.76 -23.91
N THR A 103 5.48 -13.46 -23.71
CA THR A 103 6.44 -12.93 -22.74
C THR A 103 5.76 -12.76 -21.38
N VAL A 104 6.36 -13.31 -20.32
CA VAL A 104 6.02 -13.03 -18.92
C VAL A 104 7.02 -12.01 -18.40
N LEU A 105 6.52 -10.85 -17.99
CA LEU A 105 7.31 -9.82 -17.34
C LEU A 105 7.18 -9.99 -15.83
N ILE A 106 8.29 -9.89 -15.11
CA ILE A 106 8.31 -9.94 -13.65
C ILE A 106 9.16 -8.80 -13.09
N ASP A 107 8.70 -8.19 -12.01
CA ASP A 107 9.47 -7.14 -11.35
C ASP A 107 10.61 -7.76 -10.52
N PRO A 108 11.88 -7.45 -10.83
CA PRO A 108 13.04 -8.09 -10.19
C PRO A 108 13.15 -7.78 -8.70
N LEU A 109 12.57 -6.67 -8.23
CA LEU A 109 12.60 -6.30 -6.81
C LEU A 109 11.52 -7.03 -6.00
N SER A 110 10.52 -7.62 -6.66
CA SER A 110 9.43 -8.32 -5.97
C SER A 110 9.90 -9.57 -5.24
N GLU A 111 10.86 -10.33 -5.78
CA GLU A 111 11.41 -11.50 -5.08
C GLU A 111 12.17 -11.09 -3.82
N ALA A 112 13.01 -10.05 -3.92
CA ALA A 112 13.79 -9.55 -2.78
C ALA A 112 12.89 -9.07 -1.63
N VAL A 113 11.74 -8.48 -1.94
CA VAL A 113 10.81 -7.93 -0.94
C VAL A 113 9.83 -8.98 -0.41
N PHE A 114 9.35 -9.89 -1.25
CA PHE A 114 8.21 -10.77 -0.91
C PHE A 114 8.55 -12.27 -0.96
N GLY A 115 9.79 -12.61 -1.30
CA GLY A 115 10.35 -13.97 -1.29
C GLY A 115 10.02 -14.83 -2.51
N GLU A 116 10.82 -15.87 -2.70
CA GLU A 116 10.73 -16.82 -3.82
C GLU A 116 9.35 -17.51 -3.93
N GLY A 117 8.69 -17.79 -2.80
CA GLY A 117 7.34 -18.35 -2.81
C GLY A 117 6.32 -17.43 -3.48
N SER A 118 6.49 -16.11 -3.36
CA SER A 118 5.65 -15.10 -4.02
C SER A 118 5.99 -15.00 -5.51
N ARG A 119 7.28 -15.01 -5.86
CA ARG A 119 7.75 -15.05 -7.26
C ARG A 119 7.18 -16.25 -8.03
N ARG A 120 7.30 -17.46 -7.47
CA ARG A 120 6.74 -18.70 -8.04
C ARG A 120 5.23 -18.64 -8.20
N ASN A 121 4.53 -18.01 -7.25
CA ASN A 121 3.09 -17.77 -7.35
C ASN A 121 2.73 -16.84 -8.51
N THR A 122 3.46 -15.74 -8.68
CA THR A 122 3.27 -14.81 -9.81
C THR A 122 3.55 -15.50 -11.15
N LEU A 123 4.63 -16.26 -11.27
CA LEU A 123 4.92 -16.98 -12.52
C LEU A 123 3.78 -17.94 -12.93
N ILE A 124 3.24 -18.70 -11.98
CA ILE A 124 2.09 -19.57 -12.25
C ILE A 124 0.80 -18.76 -12.50
N HIS A 125 0.61 -17.63 -11.81
CA HIS A 125 -0.50 -16.71 -12.07
C HIS A 125 -0.49 -16.22 -13.52
N GLU A 126 0.66 -15.75 -14.01
CA GLU A 126 0.84 -15.32 -15.39
C GLU A 126 0.68 -16.47 -16.40
N ALA A 127 1.21 -17.65 -16.09
CA ALA A 127 0.99 -18.85 -16.90
C ALA A 127 -0.50 -19.20 -17.03
N LEU A 128 -1.27 -19.05 -15.95
CA LEU A 128 -2.71 -19.29 -15.95
C LEU A 128 -3.45 -18.29 -16.84
N HIS A 129 -3.05 -17.02 -16.87
CA HIS A 129 -3.58 -16.06 -17.84
C HIS A 129 -3.31 -16.50 -19.28
N TRP A 130 -2.10 -16.95 -19.59
CA TRP A 130 -1.77 -17.48 -20.92
C TRP A 130 -2.65 -18.65 -21.33
N GLU A 131 -2.81 -19.66 -20.46
CA GLU A 131 -3.60 -20.85 -20.76
C GLU A 131 -5.10 -20.54 -20.88
N LYS A 132 -5.63 -19.65 -20.04
CA LYS A 132 -7.08 -19.51 -19.84
C LYS A 132 -7.70 -18.27 -20.48
N ASP A 133 -6.94 -17.19 -20.63
CA ASP A 133 -7.46 -15.86 -21.01
C ASP A 133 -7.01 -15.38 -22.38
N LYS A 134 -5.96 -15.97 -22.97
CA LYS A 134 -5.46 -15.58 -24.31
C LYS A 134 -6.58 -15.45 -25.33
N ARG A 135 -7.47 -16.46 -25.40
CA ARG A 135 -8.59 -16.47 -26.34
C ARG A 135 -9.59 -15.33 -26.11
N TYR A 136 -9.79 -14.92 -24.85
CA TYR A 136 -10.65 -13.79 -24.53
C TYR A 136 -10.09 -12.49 -25.12
N PHE A 137 -8.78 -12.25 -24.95
CA PHE A 137 -8.14 -11.03 -25.46
C PHE A 137 -8.05 -10.99 -26.98
N GLU A 138 -7.76 -12.12 -27.65
CA GLU A 138 -7.84 -12.20 -29.12
C GLU A 138 -9.25 -11.82 -29.65
N ILE A 139 -10.31 -12.27 -28.96
CA ILE A 139 -11.68 -11.93 -29.34
C ILE A 139 -11.98 -10.46 -29.02
N LEU A 140 -11.48 -9.94 -27.89
CA LEU A 140 -11.69 -8.57 -27.46
C LEU A 140 -11.02 -7.57 -28.41
N GLU A 141 -9.78 -7.83 -28.82
CA GLU A 141 -9.03 -7.00 -29.77
C GLU A 141 -9.78 -6.84 -31.10
N ILE A 142 -10.32 -7.94 -31.64
CA ILE A 142 -11.07 -7.93 -32.90
C ILE A 142 -12.43 -7.24 -32.75
N LYS A 143 -13.17 -7.55 -31.68
CA LYS A 143 -14.57 -7.11 -31.53
C LYS A 143 -14.72 -5.73 -30.89
N ASN A 144 -13.74 -5.28 -30.11
CA ASN A 144 -13.82 -4.05 -29.35
C ASN A 144 -12.41 -3.51 -29.03
N LYS A 145 -11.74 -3.01 -30.08
CA LYS A 145 -10.36 -2.51 -29.99
C LYS A 145 -10.14 -1.49 -28.88
N ASN A 146 -11.03 -0.50 -28.73
CA ASN A 146 -10.93 0.51 -27.67
C ASN A 146 -10.98 -0.10 -26.26
N ALA A 147 -11.82 -1.12 -26.05
CA ALA A 147 -11.84 -1.81 -24.77
C ALA A 147 -10.59 -2.67 -24.56
N SER A 148 -10.06 -3.27 -25.62
CA SER A 148 -8.79 -4.01 -25.56
C SER A 148 -7.63 -3.09 -25.18
N GLU A 149 -7.48 -1.94 -25.83
CA GLU A 149 -6.43 -0.95 -25.55
C GLU A 149 -6.48 -0.43 -24.11
N LYS A 150 -7.68 -0.35 -23.51
CA LYS A 150 -7.86 0.11 -22.12
C LYS A 150 -7.62 -0.99 -21.08
N LEU A 151 -7.98 -2.23 -21.38
CA LEU A 151 -8.05 -3.33 -20.40
C LEU A 151 -6.84 -4.27 -20.46
N TYR A 152 -5.95 -4.07 -21.43
CA TYR A 152 -4.78 -4.89 -21.67
C TYR A 152 -3.50 -4.06 -21.52
N PRO A 153 -2.42 -4.60 -20.93
CA PRO A 153 -2.30 -5.92 -20.31
C PRO A 153 -3.08 -6.06 -19.00
N ILE A 154 -3.31 -7.31 -18.59
CA ILE A 154 -3.65 -7.60 -17.19
C ILE A 154 -2.37 -7.47 -16.38
N LEU A 155 -2.40 -6.69 -15.31
CA LEU A 155 -1.27 -6.50 -14.40
C LEU A 155 -1.57 -7.23 -13.09
N CYS A 156 -0.73 -8.18 -12.70
CA CYS A 156 -0.84 -8.85 -11.41
C CYS A 156 -0.43 -7.89 -10.30
N ARG A 157 -1.43 -7.36 -9.59
CA ARG A 157 -1.25 -6.40 -8.50
C ARG A 157 -1.37 -7.06 -7.14
N GLN A 158 -0.47 -6.69 -6.22
CA GLN A 158 -0.61 -7.09 -4.82
C GLN A 158 -1.90 -6.55 -4.20
N SER A 159 -2.21 -5.29 -4.48
CA SER A 159 -3.44 -4.66 -4.03
C SER A 159 -4.70 -5.44 -4.45
N GLU A 160 -4.69 -6.13 -5.58
CA GLU A 160 -5.84 -6.89 -6.09
C GLU A 160 -5.92 -8.34 -5.59
N THR A 161 -4.91 -8.84 -4.86
CA THR A 161 -4.83 -10.25 -4.40
C THR A 161 -6.08 -10.73 -3.66
N PHE A 162 -6.69 -9.86 -2.83
CA PHE A 162 -7.91 -10.18 -2.07
C PHE A 162 -9.18 -9.52 -2.62
N TYR A 163 -9.09 -8.80 -3.74
CA TYR A 163 -10.24 -8.20 -4.37
C TYR A 163 -11.20 -9.28 -4.87
N THR A 164 -12.50 -9.11 -4.61
CA THR A 164 -13.55 -9.98 -5.15
C THR A 164 -14.47 -9.13 -6.04
N PRO A 165 -14.56 -9.42 -7.35
CA PRO A 165 -15.42 -8.65 -8.24
C PRO A 165 -16.90 -8.78 -7.86
N PRO A 166 -17.72 -7.73 -8.04
CA PRO A 166 -19.14 -7.82 -7.78
C PRO A 166 -19.83 -8.83 -8.71
N GLU A 167 -20.61 -9.74 -8.11
CA GLU A 167 -21.48 -10.66 -8.84
C GLU A 167 -22.59 -9.91 -9.59
N GLY A 168 -23.00 -10.44 -10.76
CA GLY A 168 -24.10 -9.89 -11.56
C GLY A 168 -23.79 -8.63 -12.39
N LYS A 169 -22.60 -8.03 -12.24
CA LYS A 169 -22.16 -6.90 -13.07
C LYS A 169 -21.55 -7.40 -14.38
N ASN A 170 -22.22 -7.11 -15.50
CA ASN A 170 -21.87 -7.63 -16.84
C ASN A 170 -21.10 -6.60 -17.69
N THR A 171 -20.09 -5.92 -17.13
CA THR A 171 -19.22 -5.02 -17.90
C THR A 171 -17.92 -5.72 -18.31
N LYS A 172 -17.22 -5.23 -19.33
CA LYS A 172 -15.93 -5.79 -19.79
C LYS A 172 -14.85 -5.69 -18.72
N GLU A 173 -14.81 -4.56 -18.03
CA GLU A 173 -13.96 -4.34 -16.86
C GLU A 173 -14.22 -5.40 -15.78
N ASN A 174 -15.48 -5.76 -15.54
CA ASN A 174 -15.82 -6.75 -14.53
C ASN A 174 -15.48 -8.18 -15.01
N GLU A 175 -15.64 -8.48 -16.30
CA GLU A 175 -15.16 -9.75 -16.87
C GLU A 175 -13.65 -9.89 -16.65
N VAL A 176 -12.83 -8.89 -17.00
CA VAL A 176 -11.37 -8.90 -16.78
C VAL A 176 -11.02 -9.05 -15.30
N ARG A 177 -11.70 -8.34 -14.40
CA ARG A 177 -11.53 -8.50 -12.95
C ARG A 177 -11.85 -9.91 -12.46
N TRP A 178 -12.81 -10.61 -13.08
CA TRP A 178 -13.06 -12.03 -12.79
C TRP A 178 -11.93 -12.93 -13.31
N LEU A 179 -11.33 -12.61 -14.46
CA LEU A 179 -10.17 -13.35 -14.98
C LEU A 179 -8.98 -13.23 -14.02
N GLU A 180 -8.72 -12.04 -13.49
CA GLU A 180 -7.67 -11.78 -12.49
C GLU A 180 -7.95 -12.50 -11.17
N TRP A 181 -9.19 -12.37 -10.66
CA TRP A 181 -9.61 -13.10 -9.46
C TRP A 181 -9.38 -14.61 -9.60
N GLN A 182 -9.73 -15.19 -10.75
CA GLN A 182 -9.51 -16.61 -11.02
C GLN A 182 -8.03 -16.97 -10.96
N ALA A 183 -7.15 -16.20 -11.61
CA ALA A 183 -5.71 -16.46 -11.60
C ALA A 183 -5.14 -16.39 -10.17
N HIS A 184 -5.50 -15.36 -9.39
CA HIS A 184 -5.10 -15.24 -7.98
C HIS A 184 -5.53 -16.44 -7.12
N ARG A 185 -6.74 -16.98 -7.35
CA ARG A 185 -7.21 -18.15 -6.58
C ARG A 185 -6.63 -19.47 -7.09
N LEU A 186 -6.28 -19.56 -8.37
CA LEU A 186 -5.78 -20.77 -9.00
C LEU A 186 -4.29 -20.98 -8.75
N ALA A 187 -3.46 -19.95 -8.82
CA ALA A 187 -2.01 -20.05 -8.66
C ALA A 187 -1.56 -20.85 -7.41
N PRO A 188 -2.04 -20.54 -6.18
CA PRO A 188 -1.67 -21.32 -5.00
C PRO A 188 -2.23 -22.76 -5.03
N ARG A 189 -3.35 -23.01 -5.72
CA ARG A 189 -3.94 -24.36 -5.85
C ARG A 189 -3.18 -25.22 -6.85
N VAL A 190 -2.59 -24.61 -7.87
CA VAL A 190 -1.70 -25.27 -8.84
C VAL A 190 -0.36 -25.58 -8.18
N LEU A 191 0.22 -24.64 -7.43
CA LEU A 191 1.45 -24.86 -6.67
C LEU A 191 1.30 -25.91 -5.56
N MET A 192 0.11 -25.98 -4.95
CA MET A 192 -0.21 -26.91 -3.86
C MET A 192 -1.49 -27.71 -4.18
N PRO A 193 -1.40 -28.76 -5.02
CA PRO A 193 -2.56 -29.52 -5.48
C PRO A 193 -3.32 -30.16 -4.31
N LYS A 194 -4.66 -30.14 -4.34
CA LYS A 194 -5.51 -30.41 -3.16
C LYS A 194 -5.16 -31.69 -2.41
N ASN A 195 -5.11 -32.80 -3.14
CA ASN A 195 -4.88 -34.12 -2.54
C ASN A 195 -3.41 -34.27 -2.09
N SER A 196 -2.46 -33.85 -2.92
CA SER A 196 -1.03 -33.90 -2.63
C SER A 196 -0.65 -33.03 -1.42
N PHE A 197 -1.15 -31.80 -1.36
CA PHE A 197 -0.95 -30.91 -0.22
C PHE A 197 -1.55 -31.49 1.05
N LYS A 198 -2.81 -31.95 1.01
CA LYS A 198 -3.46 -32.56 2.18
C LYS A 198 -2.73 -33.82 2.66
N LYS A 199 -2.29 -34.68 1.73
CA LYS A 199 -1.50 -35.88 2.03
C LYS A 199 -0.23 -35.49 2.78
N LYS A 200 0.53 -34.50 2.28
CA LYS A 200 1.78 -34.08 2.91
C LYS A 200 1.58 -33.39 4.26
N ALA A 201 0.55 -32.55 4.40
CA ALA A 201 0.22 -31.92 5.67
C ALA A 201 -0.11 -32.96 6.74
N LEU A 202 -0.91 -33.97 6.41
CA LEU A 202 -1.25 -35.06 7.34
C LEU A 202 -0.03 -35.94 7.66
N GLU A 203 0.86 -36.18 6.69
CA GLU A 203 2.13 -36.88 6.90
C GLU A 203 3.01 -36.16 7.94
N PHE A 204 3.22 -34.85 7.78
CA PHE A 204 3.99 -34.06 8.76
C PHE A 204 3.34 -34.06 10.14
N ILE A 205 2.02 -33.84 10.22
CA ILE A 205 1.29 -33.89 11.49
C ILE A 205 1.47 -35.26 12.18
N GLN A 206 1.46 -36.35 11.42
CA GLN A 206 1.66 -37.69 11.95
C GLN A 206 3.10 -37.89 12.45
N GLN A 207 4.11 -37.45 11.67
CA GLN A 207 5.51 -37.52 12.06
C GLN A 207 5.79 -36.76 13.36
N TYR A 208 5.20 -35.58 13.56
CA TYR A 208 5.35 -34.82 14.80
C TYR A 208 4.75 -35.57 16.01
N LYS A 209 3.60 -36.23 15.83
CA LYS A 209 2.98 -37.04 16.90
C LYS A 209 3.81 -38.27 17.27
N GLU A 210 4.46 -38.88 16.28
CA GLU A 210 5.32 -40.06 16.48
C GLU A 210 6.67 -39.71 17.13
N ALA A 211 7.08 -38.45 17.09
CA ALA A 211 8.33 -37.99 17.70
C ALA A 211 8.31 -37.98 19.25
N GLY A 212 7.15 -38.15 19.90
CA GLY A 212 7.06 -38.37 21.35
C GLY A 212 5.66 -38.17 21.94
N GLU A 213 5.36 -38.84 23.06
CA GLU A 213 4.03 -38.84 23.70
C GLU A 213 3.55 -37.46 24.20
N ASN A 214 4.45 -36.48 24.36
CA ASN A 214 4.15 -35.13 24.86
C ASN A 214 4.49 -34.01 23.84
N VAL A 215 4.57 -34.32 22.55
CA VAL A 215 4.89 -33.31 21.53
C VAL A 215 3.73 -32.30 21.41
N ILE A 216 4.03 -31.04 21.67
CA ILE A 216 3.12 -29.93 21.45
C ILE A 216 3.13 -29.62 19.95
N LEU A 217 1.99 -29.81 19.30
CA LEU A 217 1.83 -29.47 17.88
C LEU A 217 1.77 -27.96 17.69
N SER A 218 2.51 -27.48 16.69
CA SER A 218 2.65 -26.07 16.36
C SER A 218 2.24 -25.82 14.90
N CYS A 219 1.39 -24.81 14.71
CA CYS A 219 1.05 -24.27 13.41
C CYS A 219 2.28 -23.68 12.75
N ASP A 220 3.12 -22.96 13.51
CA ASP A 220 4.32 -22.30 12.97
C ASP A 220 5.27 -23.29 12.29
N THR A 221 5.56 -24.42 12.96
CA THR A 221 6.41 -25.49 12.43
C THR A 221 5.77 -26.15 11.20
N LEU A 222 4.49 -26.52 11.28
CA LEU A 222 3.79 -27.16 10.16
C LEU A 222 3.77 -26.25 8.90
N ILE A 223 3.53 -24.96 9.10
CA ILE A 223 3.49 -23.98 8.01
C ILE A 223 4.87 -23.82 7.39
N GLU A 224 5.93 -23.73 8.20
CA GLU A 224 7.30 -23.63 7.73
C GLU A 224 7.71 -24.85 6.90
N ASP A 225 7.49 -26.06 7.41
CA ASP A 225 7.88 -27.30 6.73
C ASP A 225 7.12 -27.48 5.41
N LEU A 226 5.82 -27.13 5.37
CA LEU A 226 5.03 -27.14 4.13
C LEU A 226 5.47 -26.06 3.15
N SER A 227 5.82 -24.86 3.64
CA SER A 227 6.30 -23.74 2.82
C SER A 227 7.62 -24.09 2.16
N ILE A 228 8.57 -24.66 2.91
CA ILE A 228 9.85 -25.17 2.40
C ILE A 228 9.60 -26.30 1.40
N PHE A 229 8.75 -27.28 1.73
CA PHE A 229 8.51 -28.44 0.89
C PHE A 229 7.91 -28.09 -0.48
N PHE A 230 6.87 -27.23 -0.51
CA PHE A 230 6.21 -26.82 -1.75
C PHE A 230 6.88 -25.61 -2.42
N LYS A 231 7.86 -24.97 -1.75
CA LYS A 231 8.49 -23.72 -2.17
C LYS A 231 7.46 -22.62 -2.42
N THR A 232 6.58 -22.38 -1.44
CA THR A 232 5.50 -21.39 -1.50
C THR A 232 5.56 -20.46 -0.29
N SER A 233 4.85 -19.32 -0.35
CA SER A 233 4.81 -18.42 0.80
C SER A 233 4.07 -19.06 2.00
N ARG A 234 4.50 -18.73 3.21
CA ARG A 234 3.83 -19.16 4.45
C ARG A 234 2.35 -18.77 4.47
N LEU A 235 2.02 -17.57 4.00
CA LEU A 235 0.63 -17.11 3.85
C LEU A 235 -0.19 -18.01 2.91
N SER A 236 0.37 -18.41 1.77
CA SER A 236 -0.29 -19.35 0.85
C SER A 236 -0.58 -20.68 1.54
N VAL A 237 0.37 -21.20 2.33
CA VAL A 237 0.20 -22.44 3.11
C VAL A 237 -0.90 -22.29 4.16
N LYS A 238 -0.93 -21.15 4.89
CA LYS A 238 -1.98 -20.86 5.90
C LYS A 238 -3.38 -20.99 5.31
N TYR A 239 -3.63 -20.31 4.18
CA TYR A 239 -4.91 -20.41 3.46
C TYR A 239 -5.14 -21.83 2.93
N ARG A 240 -4.12 -22.47 2.36
CA ARG A 240 -4.28 -23.78 1.74
C ARG A 240 -4.70 -24.86 2.75
N LEU A 241 -4.15 -24.84 3.97
CA LEU A 241 -4.58 -25.71 5.08
C LEU A 241 -6.08 -25.59 5.36
N ILE A 242 -6.61 -24.36 5.37
CA ILE A 242 -8.05 -24.11 5.56
C ILE A 242 -8.85 -24.64 4.35
N GLU A 243 -8.41 -24.33 3.13
CA GLU A 243 -9.09 -24.71 1.88
C GLU A 243 -9.18 -26.23 1.66
N VAL A 244 -8.19 -27.01 2.13
CA VAL A 244 -8.22 -28.48 2.05
C VAL A 244 -8.98 -29.15 3.22
N GLY A 245 -9.61 -28.34 4.07
CA GLY A 245 -10.48 -28.78 5.16
C GLY A 245 -9.71 -29.27 6.39
N LEU A 246 -8.54 -28.69 6.68
CA LEU A 246 -7.76 -29.02 7.88
C LEU A 246 -7.94 -28.01 9.03
N LYS A 247 -8.81 -27.00 8.89
CA LYS A 247 -9.06 -25.96 9.91
C LYS A 247 -9.32 -26.56 11.30
N ASP A 248 -10.24 -27.52 11.42
CA ASP A 248 -10.61 -28.15 12.70
C ASP A 248 -9.47 -28.95 13.35
N THR A 249 -8.45 -29.33 12.57
CA THR A 249 -7.25 -30.01 13.05
C THR A 249 -6.24 -29.01 13.57
N ILE A 250 -5.89 -28.01 12.76
CA ILE A 250 -4.90 -26.99 13.10
C ILE A 250 -5.38 -26.06 14.22
N SER A 251 -6.70 -25.85 14.36
CA SER A 251 -7.26 -25.03 15.44
C SER A 251 -7.10 -25.63 16.83
N ARG A 252 -6.60 -26.87 16.93
CA ARG A 252 -6.29 -27.54 18.20
C ARG A 252 -4.80 -27.42 18.56
N PHE A 253 -4.00 -26.81 17.71
CA PHE A 253 -2.57 -26.61 17.96
C PHE A 253 -2.40 -25.43 18.91
N SER A 254 -1.34 -25.48 19.73
CA SER A 254 -1.18 -24.58 20.88
C SER A 254 -1.06 -23.10 20.51
N ASP A 255 -0.55 -22.82 19.32
CA ASP A 255 -0.19 -21.51 18.78
C ASP A 255 -1.12 -21.07 17.62
N TYR A 256 -2.26 -21.75 17.42
CA TYR A 256 -3.14 -21.46 16.28
C TYR A 256 -3.61 -20.01 16.26
N GLU A 257 -4.11 -19.48 17.39
CA GLU A 257 -4.61 -18.10 17.45
C GLU A 257 -3.49 -17.09 17.16
N ASP A 258 -2.28 -17.33 17.69
CA ASP A 258 -1.14 -16.44 17.48
C ASP A 258 -0.65 -16.43 16.03
N VAL A 259 -0.53 -17.60 15.41
CA VAL A 259 -0.01 -17.76 14.04
C VAL A 259 -1.03 -17.35 12.97
N TYR A 260 -2.33 -17.49 13.27
CA TYR A 260 -3.43 -17.11 12.38
C TYR A 260 -4.07 -15.75 12.70
N GLU A 261 -3.54 -14.97 13.65
CA GLU A 261 -4.08 -13.65 14.02
C GLU A 261 -4.33 -12.76 12.79
N GLU A 262 -3.37 -12.69 11.85
CA GLU A 262 -3.49 -11.85 10.64
C GLU A 262 -4.70 -12.23 9.74
N ILE A 263 -5.18 -13.48 9.84
CA ILE A 263 -6.30 -14.02 9.08
C ILE A 263 -7.60 -13.95 9.90
N ASN A 264 -7.53 -14.21 11.20
CA ASN A 264 -8.69 -14.36 12.08
C ASN A 264 -9.19 -13.02 12.66
N SER A 265 -8.27 -12.09 12.94
CA SER A 265 -8.55 -10.89 13.72
C SER A 265 -7.70 -9.72 13.21
N ASN A 266 -8.37 -8.77 12.56
CA ASN A 266 -7.75 -7.52 12.16
C ASN A 266 -8.76 -6.39 12.24
N LYS A 267 -8.29 -5.26 12.74
CA LYS A 267 -9.05 -4.02 12.73
C LYS A 267 -8.55 -3.17 11.58
N ASP A 268 -9.37 -3.10 10.54
CA ASP A 268 -9.10 -2.30 9.35
C ASP A 268 -9.26 -0.79 9.63
N PHE A 269 -8.52 0.02 8.87
CA PHE A 269 -8.59 1.48 8.88
C PHE A 269 -8.46 2.08 10.28
N VAL A 270 -7.40 1.72 11.00
CA VAL A 270 -7.12 2.37 12.29
C VAL A 270 -6.60 3.78 12.10
N LYS A 271 -6.97 4.65 13.04
CA LYS A 271 -6.40 6.00 13.11
C LYS A 271 -4.97 5.93 13.60
N LEU A 272 -4.13 6.73 12.98
CA LEU A 272 -2.78 7.00 13.41
C LEU A 272 -2.75 8.36 14.12
N THR A 273 -1.86 8.48 15.08
CA THR A 273 -1.34 9.78 15.50
C THR A 273 -0.34 10.29 14.47
N PRO A 274 -0.04 11.61 14.43
CA PRO A 274 0.98 12.15 13.54
C PRO A 274 2.36 11.50 13.72
N VAL A 275 2.72 11.15 14.96
CA VAL A 275 3.96 10.44 15.29
C VAL A 275 3.98 9.05 14.65
N GLU A 276 2.90 8.29 14.82
CA GLU A 276 2.79 6.94 14.26
C GLU A 276 2.80 6.97 12.73
N ALA A 277 2.11 7.94 12.14
CA ALA A 277 2.09 8.16 10.70
C ALA A 277 3.51 8.36 10.14
N LEU A 278 4.35 9.19 10.77
CA LEU A 278 5.74 9.32 10.34
C LEU A 278 6.56 8.05 10.55
N LYS A 279 6.45 7.44 11.73
CA LYS A 279 7.25 6.27 12.08
C LYS A 279 6.96 5.09 11.15
N ILE A 280 5.69 4.80 10.86
CA ILE A 280 5.34 3.67 9.99
C ILE A 280 5.81 3.89 8.55
N VAL A 281 5.74 5.12 8.03
CA VAL A 281 6.25 5.48 6.70
C VAL A 281 7.77 5.30 6.62
N ASP A 282 8.47 5.53 7.72
CA ASP A 282 9.93 5.38 7.79
C ASP A 282 10.39 3.93 7.87
N THR A 283 9.49 3.01 8.24
CA THR A 283 9.85 1.58 8.39
C THR A 283 9.94 0.84 7.07
N ASP A 284 9.34 1.37 5.99
CA ASP A 284 9.18 0.63 4.73
C ASP A 284 9.20 1.54 3.50
N SER A 285 10.04 1.19 2.53
CA SER A 285 10.16 1.94 1.27
C SER A 285 8.93 1.80 0.39
N VAL A 286 8.18 0.70 0.48
CA VAL A 286 6.96 0.50 -0.33
C VAL A 286 5.89 1.49 0.13
N LEU A 287 5.52 1.50 1.41
CA LEU A 287 4.58 2.47 1.98
C LEU A 287 5.03 3.92 1.70
N LYS A 288 6.33 4.18 1.87
CA LYS A 288 6.89 5.49 1.54
C LYS A 288 6.67 5.84 0.08
N GLY A 289 6.90 4.94 -0.87
CA GLY A 289 6.64 5.17 -2.30
C GLY A 289 5.17 5.46 -2.58
N TRP A 290 4.25 4.73 -1.94
CA TRP A 290 2.81 4.99 -2.05
C TRP A 290 2.43 6.40 -1.61
N ILE A 291 3.06 6.94 -0.56
CA ILE A 291 2.76 8.28 -0.03
C ILE A 291 3.54 9.39 -0.75
N SER A 292 4.83 9.17 -1.04
CA SER A 292 5.78 10.18 -1.52
C SER A 292 5.50 10.64 -2.94
N ASP A 293 4.79 9.84 -3.73
CA ASP A 293 4.36 10.22 -5.09
C ASP A 293 3.21 11.26 -5.08
N GLY A 294 2.91 11.89 -3.94
CA GLY A 294 1.91 12.95 -3.79
C GLY A 294 0.45 12.46 -3.83
N ARG A 295 0.25 11.15 -3.88
CA ARG A 295 -1.08 10.53 -4.06
C ARG A 295 -1.93 10.52 -2.79
N PHE A 296 -1.29 10.50 -1.63
CA PHE A 296 -1.96 10.45 -0.33
C PHE A 296 -1.52 11.58 0.58
N VAL A 297 -2.48 12.13 1.32
CA VAL A 297 -2.28 13.16 2.32
C VAL A 297 -2.78 12.69 3.66
N TYR A 298 -2.14 13.17 4.73
CA TYR A 298 -2.57 12.87 6.08
C TYR A 298 -3.74 13.77 6.49
N ALA A 299 -4.89 13.18 6.81
CA ALA A 299 -6.10 13.90 7.24
C ALA A 299 -6.91 13.08 8.26
N ASP A 300 -7.36 13.72 9.34
CA ASP A 300 -8.19 13.11 10.41
C ASP A 300 -7.64 11.76 10.98
N GLY A 301 -6.33 11.54 10.95
CA GLY A 301 -5.68 10.31 11.42
C GLY A 301 -5.45 9.24 10.35
N TYR A 302 -5.60 9.57 9.06
CA TYR A 302 -5.54 8.62 7.95
C TYR A 302 -4.65 9.14 6.82
N PHE A 303 -4.04 8.22 6.05
CA PHE A 303 -3.49 8.54 4.73
C PHE A 303 -4.60 8.40 3.69
N VAL A 304 -5.05 9.52 3.12
CA VAL A 304 -6.24 9.62 2.27
C VAL A 304 -5.82 10.05 0.86
N LEU A 305 -6.45 9.52 -0.17
CA LEU A 305 -6.28 10.00 -1.54
C LEU A 305 -6.45 11.52 -1.60
N ALA A 306 -5.48 12.15 -2.25
CA ALA A 306 -5.35 13.59 -2.48
C ALA A 306 -6.42 14.12 -3.47
N ASP A 307 -7.70 13.95 -3.15
CA ASP A 307 -8.84 14.32 -4.00
C ASP A 307 -9.88 15.13 -3.21
N ILE A 308 -10.36 16.23 -3.81
CA ILE A 308 -11.40 17.11 -3.25
C ILE A 308 -12.70 16.39 -2.86
N GLN A 309 -12.98 15.23 -3.47
CA GLN A 309 -14.13 14.41 -3.13
C GLN A 309 -13.95 13.69 -1.78
N TYR A 310 -12.70 13.51 -1.33
CA TYR A 310 -12.34 12.77 -0.12
C TYR A 310 -11.72 13.64 0.97
N VAL A 311 -11.02 14.71 0.58
CA VAL A 311 -10.33 15.63 1.49
C VAL A 311 -10.82 17.06 1.25
N LYS A 312 -10.97 17.81 2.33
CA LYS A 312 -11.26 19.25 2.31
C LYS A 312 -10.31 19.97 3.24
N GLN A 313 -9.92 21.19 2.87
CA GLN A 313 -9.13 22.06 3.72
C GLN A 313 -10.04 23.00 4.51
N LYS A 314 -9.79 23.14 5.80
CA LYS A 314 -10.43 24.15 6.65
C LYS A 314 -9.35 24.75 7.54
N ASP A 315 -9.18 26.07 7.49
CA ASP A 315 -8.19 26.80 8.30
C ASP A 315 -6.76 26.24 8.18
N GLY A 316 -6.38 25.83 6.96
CA GLY A 316 -5.07 25.22 6.69
C GLY A 316 -4.96 23.72 7.00
N VAL A 317 -5.97 23.11 7.63
CA VAL A 317 -5.99 21.70 8.07
C VAL A 317 -6.76 20.83 7.10
N LEU A 318 -6.20 19.66 6.77
CA LEU A 318 -6.88 18.68 5.94
C LEU A 318 -7.81 17.79 6.79
N HIS A 319 -9.05 17.70 6.34
CA HIS A 319 -10.10 16.89 6.97
C HIS A 319 -10.76 15.98 5.94
N LEU A 320 -11.26 14.83 6.40
CA LEU A 320 -12.07 13.96 5.57
C LEU A 320 -13.42 14.63 5.22
N THR A 321 -13.87 14.46 3.98
CA THR A 321 -15.24 14.81 3.59
C THR A 321 -16.24 13.82 4.18
N ALA A 322 -17.53 14.18 4.21
CA ALA A 322 -18.58 13.25 4.61
C ALA A 322 -18.65 12.00 3.71
N LYS A 323 -18.25 12.13 2.44
CA LYS A 323 -18.16 11.01 1.49
C LYS A 323 -17.06 10.03 1.91
N ALA A 324 -15.87 10.52 2.23
CA ALA A 324 -14.76 9.68 2.68
C ALA A 324 -15.08 8.99 4.01
N LYS A 325 -15.66 9.71 5.00
CA LYS A 325 -16.05 9.13 6.29
C LYS A 325 -17.04 7.97 6.17
N LYS A 326 -17.90 7.98 5.14
CA LYS A 326 -18.85 6.90 4.86
C LYS A 326 -18.23 5.72 4.11
N ASN A 327 -17.06 5.89 3.51
CA ASN A 327 -16.43 4.86 2.67
C ASN A 327 -14.90 4.98 2.66
N LEU A 328 -14.28 4.73 3.83
CA LEU A 328 -12.82 4.79 3.98
C LEU A 328 -12.11 3.85 3.01
N ALA A 329 -12.65 2.65 2.79
CA ALA A 329 -12.05 1.61 1.95
C ALA A 329 -11.78 2.03 0.50
N LYS A 330 -12.48 3.04 -0.01
CA LYS A 330 -12.27 3.57 -1.38
C LYS A 330 -11.22 4.67 -1.48
N CYS A 331 -10.78 5.23 -0.37
CA CYS A 331 -9.96 6.45 -0.38
C CYS A 331 -8.86 6.50 0.67
N VAL A 332 -8.76 5.53 1.57
CA VAL A 332 -7.79 5.52 2.67
C VAL A 332 -6.87 4.32 2.53
N ILE A 333 -5.57 4.52 2.74
CA ILE A 333 -4.63 3.43 2.94
C ILE A 333 -5.05 2.66 4.19
N ASN A 334 -5.38 1.39 4.02
CA ASN A 334 -5.73 0.50 5.09
C ASN A 334 -4.48 0.13 5.89
N ILE A 335 -4.30 0.79 7.02
CA ILE A 335 -3.42 0.36 8.09
C ILE A 335 -4.23 -0.52 9.03
N ARG A 336 -3.73 -1.72 9.30
CA ARG A 336 -4.37 -2.71 10.16
C ARG A 336 -3.74 -2.70 11.54
N GLU A 337 -4.57 -2.87 12.56
CA GLU A 337 -4.14 -3.15 13.92
C GLU A 337 -4.43 -4.61 14.27
N GLN A 338 -3.45 -5.27 14.89
CA GLN A 338 -3.57 -6.63 15.39
C GLN A 338 -2.74 -6.83 16.67
N ASN A 339 -2.99 -7.90 17.42
CA ASN A 339 -2.14 -8.26 18.55
C ASN A 339 -0.71 -8.57 18.09
N PHE A 340 0.28 -8.16 18.89
CA PHE A 340 1.64 -8.64 18.69
C PHE A 340 1.85 -9.94 19.47
N THR A 341 2.04 -11.04 18.74
CA THR A 341 2.36 -12.35 19.28
C THR A 341 3.75 -12.77 18.80
N THR A 342 4.50 -13.47 19.64
CA THR A 342 5.88 -13.90 19.30
C THR A 342 5.92 -15.40 19.12
N TYR A 343 6.35 -15.84 17.94
CA TYR A 343 6.62 -17.24 17.59
C TYR A 343 7.84 -17.31 16.66
N ALA A 344 8.39 -18.50 16.42
CA ALA A 344 9.74 -18.66 15.87
C ALA A 344 9.92 -18.02 14.48
N ASN A 345 8.91 -18.11 13.61
CA ASN A 345 8.97 -17.55 12.25
C ASN A 345 8.12 -16.28 12.05
N VAL A 346 7.79 -15.54 13.12
CA VAL A 346 6.98 -14.32 13.03
C VAL A 346 7.55 -13.27 12.07
N SER A 347 8.88 -13.15 12.01
CA SER A 347 9.54 -12.22 11.07
C SER A 347 9.33 -12.59 9.60
N LYS A 348 9.17 -13.89 9.28
CA LYS A 348 8.91 -14.35 7.91
C LYS A 348 7.46 -14.08 7.49
N ASP A 349 6.52 -14.10 8.43
CA ASP A 349 5.11 -13.79 8.15
C ASP A 349 4.90 -12.29 7.85
N PHE A 350 5.79 -11.43 8.36
CA PHE A 350 5.79 -9.99 8.07
C PHE A 350 6.82 -9.55 7.04
N LEU A 351 7.37 -10.48 6.25
CA LEU A 351 8.28 -10.13 5.16
C LEU A 351 7.56 -9.21 4.14
N GLY A 352 8.11 -8.03 3.87
CA GLY A 352 7.53 -7.03 2.96
C GLY A 352 6.42 -6.17 3.57
N TYR A 353 6.24 -6.19 4.90
CA TYR A 353 5.27 -5.35 5.61
C TYR A 353 5.94 -4.12 6.20
N ALA A 354 5.25 -2.98 6.19
CA ALA A 354 5.57 -1.89 7.10
C ALA A 354 4.99 -2.22 8.48
N ILE A 355 5.80 -2.15 9.53
CA ILE A 355 5.41 -2.54 10.89
C ILE A 355 5.77 -1.43 11.86
N LEU A 356 4.80 -1.04 12.69
CA LEU A 356 5.04 -0.16 13.82
C LEU A 356 4.41 -0.77 15.08
N GLY A 357 5.22 -0.93 16.13
CA GLY A 357 4.71 -1.31 17.45
C GLY A 357 3.93 -0.17 18.08
N ARG A 358 2.73 -0.47 18.60
CA ARG A 358 1.87 0.41 19.39
C ARG A 358 1.70 -0.21 20.77
N VAL A 359 2.11 0.50 21.81
CA VAL A 359 1.93 0.07 23.21
C VAL A 359 0.71 0.78 23.77
N GLU A 360 -0.35 0.05 24.09
CA GLU A 360 -1.53 0.56 24.78
C GLU A 360 -1.62 -0.08 26.18
N GLY A 361 -0.99 0.55 27.17
CA GLY A 361 -0.94 0.00 28.52
C GLY A 361 -0.05 -1.24 28.61
N VAL A 362 -0.65 -2.40 28.88
CA VAL A 362 0.04 -3.71 28.94
C VAL A 362 -0.06 -4.49 27.62
N ASP A 363 -0.91 -4.05 26.69
CA ASP A 363 -1.13 -4.70 25.40
C ASP A 363 -0.13 -4.18 24.36
N ASN A 364 0.62 -5.10 23.74
CA ASN A 364 1.45 -4.82 22.58
C ASN A 364 0.65 -5.07 21.30
N ARG A 365 0.44 -4.03 20.50
CA ARG A 365 -0.24 -4.09 19.20
C ARG A 365 0.76 -3.83 18.08
N LEU A 366 0.48 -4.37 16.91
CA LEU A 366 1.16 -3.99 15.67
C LEU A 366 0.23 -3.20 14.77
N LEU A 367 0.74 -2.10 14.25
CA LEU A 367 0.22 -1.41 13.08
C LEU A 367 0.95 -1.96 11.87
N THR A 368 0.19 -2.45 10.89
CA THR A 368 0.75 -3.09 9.71
C THR A 368 0.19 -2.49 8.43
N PHE A 369 1.08 -2.29 7.46
CA PHE A 369 0.72 -2.01 6.08
C PHE A 369 1.29 -3.09 5.18
N HIS A 370 0.48 -3.52 4.23
CA HIS A 370 0.90 -4.32 3.10
C HIS A 370 0.01 -3.98 1.90
N PRO A 371 0.53 -3.94 0.66
CA PRO A 371 -0.28 -3.66 -0.53
C PRO A 371 -1.53 -4.56 -0.67
N LYS A 372 -1.43 -5.86 -0.34
CA LYS A 372 -2.58 -6.81 -0.26
C LYS A 372 -3.79 -6.32 0.56
N TYR A 373 -3.61 -5.42 1.52
CA TYR A 373 -4.71 -4.88 2.33
C TYR A 373 -5.51 -3.79 1.61
N GLN A 374 -5.05 -3.35 0.44
CA GLN A 374 -5.57 -2.20 -0.30
C GLN A 374 -6.59 -2.57 -1.39
N SER A 375 -7.10 -3.80 -1.40
CA SER A 375 -8.03 -4.32 -2.44
C SER A 375 -9.27 -3.47 -2.75
N SER A 376 -9.71 -2.64 -1.81
CA SER A 376 -10.86 -1.74 -2.04
C SER A 376 -10.47 -0.37 -2.62
N LEU A 377 -9.18 -0.04 -2.60
CA LEU A 377 -8.59 1.22 -3.02
C LEU A 377 -8.28 1.16 -4.53
N MET A 378 -9.33 1.15 -5.35
CA MET A 378 -9.20 1.18 -6.81
C MET A 378 -8.98 2.64 -7.26
N TYR A 379 -7.78 2.96 -7.78
CA TYR A 379 -7.52 4.25 -8.42
C TYR A 379 -6.62 4.06 -9.64
N GLU A 380 -6.89 4.79 -10.72
CA GLU A 380 -6.03 4.84 -11.89
C GLU A 380 -4.95 5.94 -11.68
N PRO A 381 -3.68 5.71 -12.07
CA PRO A 381 -2.60 6.69 -11.94
C PRO A 381 -2.96 8.06 -12.54
N GLU A 382 -3.60 8.09 -13.72
CA GLU A 382 -4.04 9.32 -14.42
C GLU A 382 -5.05 10.15 -13.61
N GLU A 383 -5.99 9.49 -12.92
CA GLU A 383 -7.01 10.17 -12.11
C GLU A 383 -6.39 10.79 -10.84
N ALA A 384 -5.34 10.17 -10.30
CA ALA A 384 -4.60 10.69 -9.14
C ALA A 384 -3.84 11.99 -9.45
N TYR A 385 -3.28 12.15 -10.66
CA TYR A 385 -2.62 13.39 -11.08
C TYR A 385 -3.59 14.56 -11.23
N GLN A 386 -4.79 14.31 -11.75
CA GLN A 386 -5.85 15.33 -11.84
C GLN A 386 -6.41 15.72 -10.45
N ALA A 387 -6.46 14.78 -9.53
CA ALA A 387 -6.86 15.01 -8.14
C ALA A 387 -5.81 15.85 -7.38
N PHE A 388 -4.53 15.50 -7.51
CA PHE A 388 -3.40 16.26 -6.98
C PHE A 388 -3.35 17.69 -7.55
N TYR A 389 -3.58 17.84 -8.87
CA TYR A 389 -3.71 19.15 -9.52
C TYR A 389 -4.84 20.00 -8.92
N LYS A 390 -6.00 19.41 -8.63
CA LYS A 390 -7.11 20.14 -7.99
C LYS A 390 -6.87 20.45 -6.52
N GLN A 391 -6.14 19.60 -5.79
CA GLN A 391 -5.71 19.93 -4.43
C GLN A 391 -4.72 21.09 -4.42
N LEU A 392 -3.81 21.17 -5.41
CA LEU A 392 -2.95 22.32 -5.62
C LEU A 392 -3.78 23.60 -5.86
N THR A 393 -4.95 23.55 -6.53
CA THR A 393 -5.81 24.72 -6.77
C THR A 393 -6.59 25.26 -5.56
N THR A 394 -6.46 24.66 -4.37
CA THR A 394 -7.09 25.18 -3.13
C THR A 394 -6.22 26.21 -2.38
N TYR A 395 -5.02 26.51 -2.90
CA TYR A 395 -4.16 27.57 -2.38
C TYR A 395 -4.67 28.96 -2.74
N ASP A 396 -4.51 29.92 -1.83
CA ASP A 396 -4.72 31.33 -2.15
C ASP A 396 -3.56 31.82 -3.02
N GLU A 397 -3.68 31.58 -4.32
CA GLU A 397 -2.69 31.93 -5.35
C GLU A 397 -2.33 33.42 -5.30
N GLN A 398 -3.30 34.27 -4.96
CA GLN A 398 -3.09 35.71 -4.88
C GLN A 398 -2.25 36.09 -3.66
N GLU A 399 -2.56 35.55 -2.46
CA GLU A 399 -1.75 35.72 -1.25
C GLU A 399 -0.30 35.32 -1.52
N GLU A 400 -0.11 34.18 -2.18
CA GLU A 400 1.22 33.65 -2.46
C GLU A 400 2.01 34.50 -3.45
N ILE A 401 1.37 34.93 -4.56
CA ILE A 401 2.01 35.80 -5.57
C ILE A 401 2.45 37.11 -4.91
N GLU A 402 1.60 37.71 -4.09
CA GLU A 402 1.92 38.96 -3.38
C GLU A 402 3.04 38.75 -2.35
N LEU A 403 2.98 37.67 -1.57
CA LEU A 403 4.05 37.31 -0.65
C LEU A 403 5.39 37.12 -1.38
N MET A 404 5.42 36.40 -2.51
CA MET A 404 6.65 36.14 -3.25
C MET A 404 7.23 37.43 -3.84
N LYS A 405 6.40 38.38 -4.27
CA LYS A 405 6.84 39.73 -4.65
C LYS A 405 7.49 40.45 -3.47
N MET A 406 6.86 40.41 -2.29
CA MET A 406 7.42 41.02 -1.07
C MET A 406 8.73 40.34 -0.64
N ILE A 407 8.82 39.02 -0.76
CA ILE A 407 10.06 38.27 -0.46
C ILE A 407 11.18 38.64 -1.45
N GLY A 408 10.86 38.83 -2.74
CA GLY A 408 11.82 39.27 -3.74
C GLY A 408 12.26 40.74 -3.63
N ASP A 409 11.43 41.60 -3.05
CA ASP A 409 11.70 43.03 -2.92
C ASP A 409 12.77 43.32 -1.84
N PRO A 410 13.95 43.86 -2.19
CA PRO A 410 15.02 44.13 -1.22
C PRO A 410 14.66 45.23 -0.20
N THR A 411 13.61 46.02 -0.45
CA THR A 411 13.14 47.06 0.46
C THR A 411 12.18 46.53 1.52
N LYS A 412 11.63 45.33 1.31
CA LYS A 412 10.70 44.69 2.24
C LYS A 412 11.42 43.80 3.23
N SER A 413 11.03 43.91 4.48
CA SER A 413 11.59 43.18 5.62
C SER A 413 10.86 41.86 5.89
N LEU A 414 11.45 40.99 6.71
CA LEU A 414 10.83 39.72 7.10
C LEU A 414 9.54 39.95 7.90
N CYS A 415 9.54 40.90 8.84
CA CYS A 415 8.37 41.23 9.63
C CYS A 415 7.22 41.77 8.76
N GLU A 416 7.51 42.57 7.72
CA GLU A 416 6.46 42.99 6.77
C GLU A 416 5.85 41.81 6.02
N CYS A 417 6.67 40.82 5.61
CA CYS A 417 6.17 39.61 4.94
C CYS A 417 5.29 38.76 5.88
N LEU A 418 5.71 38.60 7.14
CA LEU A 418 4.93 37.87 8.15
C LEU A 418 3.66 38.62 8.54
N TRP A 419 3.71 39.95 8.64
CA TRP A 419 2.55 40.78 8.96
C TRP A 419 1.50 40.73 7.86
N PHE A 420 1.92 40.77 6.59
CA PHE A 420 1.03 40.57 5.43
C PHE A 420 0.24 39.24 5.55
N LEU A 421 0.93 38.15 5.90
CA LEU A 421 0.27 36.85 6.13
C LEU A 421 -0.68 36.88 7.33
N MET A 422 -0.33 37.57 8.41
CA MET A 422 -1.22 37.72 9.57
C MET A 422 -2.49 38.48 9.22
N GLU A 423 -2.38 39.59 8.49
CA GLU A 423 -3.53 40.41 8.08
C GLU A 423 -4.45 39.64 7.15
N ASN A 424 -3.90 39.01 6.11
CA ASN A 424 -4.71 38.27 5.14
C ASN A 424 -5.46 37.09 5.79
N ARG A 425 -4.87 36.49 6.85
CA ARG A 425 -5.44 35.37 7.61
C ARG A 425 -6.20 35.79 8.87
N LYS A 426 -6.44 37.10 9.06
CA LYS A 426 -7.22 37.66 10.20
C LYS A 426 -6.62 37.35 11.57
N TRP A 427 -5.30 37.31 11.68
CA TRP A 427 -4.56 37.26 12.95
C TRP A 427 -4.35 38.67 13.52
N ASP A 428 -5.44 39.43 13.62
CA ASP A 428 -5.41 40.84 14.04
C ASP A 428 -5.02 41.02 15.52
N TYR A 429 -5.26 39.99 16.33
CA TYR A 429 -5.12 39.99 17.77
C TYR A 429 -4.00 39.05 18.27
N PRO A 430 -3.21 39.45 19.29
CA PRO A 430 -2.11 38.64 19.80
C PRO A 430 -2.49 37.25 20.34
N GLU A 431 -3.74 37.08 20.81
CA GLU A 431 -4.24 35.82 21.37
C GLU A 431 -4.25 34.72 20.31
N LYS A 432 -4.72 35.02 19.09
CA LYS A 432 -4.72 34.05 17.99
C LYS A 432 -3.31 33.63 17.59
N PHE A 433 -2.40 34.62 17.56
CA PHE A 433 -0.98 34.35 17.32
C PHE A 433 -0.38 33.45 18.39
N ASN A 434 -0.67 33.70 19.68
CA ASN A 434 -0.18 32.87 20.78
C ASN A 434 -0.74 31.44 20.73
N GLU A 435 -2.05 31.30 20.47
CA GLU A 435 -2.73 30.01 20.36
C GLU A 435 -2.09 29.11 19.28
N GLU A 436 -1.84 29.66 18.09
CA GLU A 436 -1.37 28.86 16.96
C GLU A 436 0.16 28.68 16.94
N THR A 437 0.93 29.63 17.51
CA THR A 437 2.41 29.60 17.45
C THR A 437 3.08 29.22 18.76
N GLY A 438 2.35 29.14 19.87
CA GLY A 438 2.92 28.88 21.20
C GLY A 438 3.91 29.96 21.66
N LEU A 439 4.05 31.06 20.92
CA LEU A 439 4.94 32.16 21.24
C LEU A 439 4.21 33.19 22.08
N HIS A 440 4.93 33.82 23.01
CA HIS A 440 4.36 34.89 23.83
C HIS A 440 3.75 36.02 22.96
N VAL A 441 2.62 36.57 23.39
CA VAL A 441 1.83 37.60 22.68
C VAL A 441 2.63 38.85 22.26
N ASN A 442 3.74 39.14 22.93
CA ASN A 442 4.61 40.27 22.61
C ASN A 442 5.26 40.15 21.22
N TYR A 443 5.48 38.94 20.70
CA TYR A 443 6.08 38.72 19.39
C TYR A 443 5.16 39.22 18.26
N HIS A 444 3.83 39.10 18.41
CA HIS A 444 2.86 39.67 17.48
C HIS A 444 3.06 41.19 17.33
N GLY A 445 3.10 41.91 18.45
CA GLY A 445 3.33 43.36 18.46
C GLY A 445 4.71 43.76 17.92
N LYS A 446 5.73 42.91 18.10
CA LYS A 446 7.07 43.11 17.55
C LYS A 446 7.11 42.98 16.02
N VAL A 447 6.44 41.96 15.48
CA VAL A 447 6.27 41.77 14.04
C VAL A 447 5.51 42.95 13.44
N LYS A 448 4.37 43.33 14.04
CA LYS A 448 3.57 44.49 13.62
C LYS A 448 4.37 45.79 13.55
N LYS A 449 5.25 46.02 14.53
CA LYS A 449 6.10 47.23 14.62
C LYS A 449 7.40 47.12 13.82
N ASN A 450 7.59 46.05 13.05
CA ASN A 450 8.78 45.79 12.24
C ASN A 450 10.10 45.83 13.03
N ASN A 451 10.11 45.38 14.30
CA ASN A 451 11.27 45.52 15.19
C ASN A 451 11.98 44.19 15.52
N TYR A 452 11.66 43.11 14.79
CA TYR A 452 12.19 41.77 15.08
C TYR A 452 12.52 40.96 13.82
N ASN A 453 13.23 41.58 12.88
CA ASN A 453 13.62 40.96 11.60
C ASN A 453 14.73 39.89 11.72
N ASN A 454 15.43 39.84 12.85
CA ASN A 454 16.51 38.90 13.15
C ASN A 454 16.02 37.75 14.06
N MET A 455 14.82 37.24 13.79
CA MET A 455 14.22 36.11 14.51
C MET A 455 15.17 34.90 14.51
N THR A 456 15.16 34.10 15.56
CA THR A 456 15.86 32.80 15.56
C THR A 456 15.10 31.78 14.72
N THR A 457 15.76 30.69 14.32
CA THR A 457 15.12 29.56 13.61
C THR A 457 13.89 29.06 14.35
N ASN A 458 13.97 28.85 15.67
CA ASN A 458 12.85 28.34 16.46
C ASN A 458 11.64 29.28 16.43
N VAL A 459 11.86 30.59 16.52
CA VAL A 459 10.75 31.56 16.50
C VAL A 459 10.15 31.65 15.11
N LEU A 460 10.97 31.75 14.06
CA LEU A 460 10.46 31.81 12.69
C LEU A 460 9.75 30.50 12.30
N MET A 461 10.30 29.35 12.67
CA MET A 461 9.68 28.06 12.41
C MET A 461 8.35 27.90 13.15
N ALA A 462 8.27 28.31 14.42
CA ALA A 462 7.00 28.29 15.18
C ALA A 462 5.92 29.16 14.52
N ILE A 463 6.29 30.31 13.97
CA ILE A 463 5.37 31.17 13.21
C ILE A 463 4.94 30.48 11.92
N CYS A 464 5.87 29.95 11.14
CA CYS A 464 5.57 29.25 9.88
C CYS A 464 4.68 28.02 10.09
N VAL A 465 4.96 27.21 11.13
CA VAL A 465 4.16 26.03 11.51
C VAL A 465 2.79 26.45 12.02
N GLY A 466 2.71 27.43 12.93
CA GLY A 466 1.42 27.91 13.46
C GLY A 466 0.54 28.55 12.37
N MET A 467 1.16 29.21 11.40
CA MET A 467 0.47 29.69 10.20
C MET A 467 0.17 28.57 9.21
N ARG A 468 0.60 27.33 9.42
CA ARG A 468 0.37 26.18 8.53
C ARG A 468 0.90 26.44 7.11
N LEU A 469 2.06 27.09 7.01
CA LEU A 469 2.70 27.38 5.72
C LEU A 469 3.25 26.11 5.09
N SER A 470 3.31 26.07 3.75
CA SER A 470 3.95 24.98 3.03
C SER A 470 5.47 24.98 3.24
N SER A 471 6.12 23.83 3.03
CA SER A 471 7.58 23.72 3.07
C SER A 471 8.26 24.75 2.16
N ARG A 472 7.72 24.96 0.96
CA ARG A 472 8.23 25.93 -0.02
C ARG A 472 8.13 27.38 0.47
N ILE A 473 6.97 27.81 0.97
CA ILE A 473 6.80 29.18 1.49
C ILE A 473 7.69 29.40 2.71
N THR A 474 7.74 28.41 3.60
CA THR A 474 8.61 28.42 4.78
C THR A 474 10.06 28.66 4.36
N GLN A 475 10.60 27.87 3.44
CA GLN A 475 11.96 28.05 2.92
C GLN A 475 12.19 29.44 2.33
N LYS A 476 11.24 30.01 1.58
CA LYS A 476 11.35 31.36 1.02
C LYS A 476 11.37 32.45 2.09
N LEU A 477 10.63 32.29 3.18
CA LEU A 477 10.72 33.18 4.34
C LEU A 477 12.06 33.04 5.07
N PHE A 478 12.59 31.81 5.17
CA PHE A 478 13.92 31.56 5.73
C PHE A 478 15.04 32.16 4.86
N ASP A 479 14.93 32.13 3.53
CA ASP A 479 15.84 32.81 2.59
C ASP A 479 15.87 34.33 2.80
N LYS A 480 14.73 34.93 3.19
CA LYS A 480 14.63 36.36 3.57
C LYS A 480 15.27 36.65 4.93
N SER A 481 15.44 35.63 5.76
CA SER A 481 16.06 35.71 7.08
C SER A 481 17.59 35.46 7.00
N LYS A 482 18.28 35.58 8.13
CA LYS A 482 19.70 35.17 8.25
C LYS A 482 19.87 33.67 8.54
N ASN A 483 18.77 32.94 8.77
CA ASN A 483 18.80 31.52 9.15
C ASN A 483 18.55 30.66 7.91
N LYS A 484 19.58 30.13 7.26
CA LYS A 484 19.36 29.20 6.16
C LYS A 484 19.07 27.81 6.70
N LEU A 485 17.97 27.20 6.26
CA LEU A 485 17.63 25.82 6.62
C LEU A 485 18.61 24.83 6.01
N ASN A 486 19.02 23.84 6.79
CA ASN A 486 19.90 22.76 6.34
C ASN A 486 19.14 21.43 6.19
N TYR A 487 18.98 20.96 4.95
CA TYR A 487 18.27 19.72 4.63
C TYR A 487 18.87 18.45 5.23
N TYR A 488 20.14 18.50 5.66
CA TYR A 488 20.88 17.32 6.08
C TYR A 488 21.19 17.31 7.58
N THR A 489 20.85 18.39 8.31
CA THR A 489 21.22 18.55 9.73
C THR A 489 19.98 18.76 10.59
N ASN A 490 19.91 18.08 11.74
CA ASN A 490 18.86 18.31 12.73
C ASN A 490 19.10 19.66 13.44
N PRO A 491 18.04 20.42 13.79
CA PRO A 491 16.63 20.03 13.69
C PRO A 491 15.96 20.34 12.33
N ASP A 492 16.56 21.17 11.48
CA ASP A 492 15.99 21.64 10.21
C ASP A 492 15.53 20.52 9.27
N LYS A 493 16.34 19.46 9.14
CA LYS A 493 16.00 18.24 8.38
C LYS A 493 14.66 17.66 8.80
N ILE A 494 14.40 17.57 10.11
CA ILE A 494 13.15 17.02 10.65
C ILE A 494 12.00 18.01 10.42
N TYR A 495 12.23 19.31 10.57
CA TYR A 495 11.19 20.31 10.30
C TYR A 495 10.68 20.23 8.86
N ILE A 496 11.59 20.20 7.89
CA ILE A 496 11.27 20.09 6.46
C ILE A 496 10.51 18.79 6.20
N ARG A 497 10.98 17.67 6.76
CA ARG A 497 10.36 16.36 6.57
C ARG A 497 8.93 16.30 7.08
N ILE A 498 8.65 16.88 8.26
CA ILE A 498 7.30 16.94 8.80
C ILE A 498 6.40 17.74 7.86
N MET A 499 6.86 18.91 7.41
CA MET A 499 6.09 19.78 6.50
C MET A 499 5.82 19.14 5.13
N GLU A 500 6.73 18.31 4.63
CA GLU A 500 6.56 17.58 3.37
C GLU A 500 5.63 16.37 3.50
N THR A 501 5.70 15.66 4.63
CA THR A 501 4.91 14.43 4.84
C THR A 501 3.50 14.72 5.36
N MET A 502 3.35 15.76 6.19
CA MET A 502 2.09 16.14 6.85
C MET A 502 1.92 17.67 6.80
N PRO A 503 1.63 18.24 5.62
CA PRO A 503 1.44 19.68 5.49
C PRO A 503 0.26 20.18 6.33
N GLY A 504 0.44 21.32 7.00
CA GLY A 504 -0.62 21.98 7.78
C GLY A 504 -0.90 21.40 9.17
N LEU A 505 0.00 20.55 9.67
CA LEU A 505 -0.02 20.03 11.04
C LEU A 505 -0.10 21.17 12.07
N SER A 506 -0.83 20.97 13.18
CA SER A 506 -0.86 21.95 14.27
C SER A 506 0.51 22.02 14.97
N LEU A 507 0.83 23.14 15.63
CA LEU A 507 2.07 23.26 16.38
C LEU A 507 2.20 22.19 17.49
N GLY A 508 1.10 21.90 18.21
CA GLY A 508 1.10 20.89 19.26
C GLY A 508 1.46 19.50 18.73
N ASP A 509 0.83 19.09 17.63
CA ASP A 509 1.17 17.83 16.96
C ASP A 509 2.60 17.84 16.42
N PHE A 510 3.06 19.00 15.89
CA PHE A 510 4.42 19.17 15.36
C PHE A 510 5.45 18.97 16.48
N ASN A 511 5.24 19.60 17.63
CA ASN A 511 6.06 19.44 18.83
C ASN A 511 6.02 18.01 19.38
N GLY A 512 4.85 17.35 19.34
CA GLY A 512 4.73 15.94 19.69
C GLY A 512 5.64 15.05 18.84
N VAL A 513 5.79 15.37 17.55
CA VAL A 513 6.78 14.71 16.67
C VAL A 513 8.21 15.08 17.06
N LEU A 514 8.52 16.35 17.30
CA LEU A 514 9.88 16.79 17.67
C LEU A 514 10.40 16.09 18.93
N GLY A 515 9.56 16.00 19.96
CA GLY A 515 9.93 15.35 21.21
C GLY A 515 10.34 13.88 21.02
N GLN A 516 9.75 13.17 20.05
CA GLN A 516 10.10 11.78 19.74
C GLN A 516 11.48 11.64 19.08
N PHE A 517 11.96 12.70 18.42
CA PHE A 517 13.31 12.76 17.86
C PHE A 517 14.32 13.40 18.83
N GLY A 518 13.93 13.67 20.08
CA GLY A 518 14.77 14.37 21.05
C GLY A 518 15.07 15.83 20.66
N ILE A 519 14.23 16.42 19.81
CA ILE A 519 14.37 17.80 19.35
C ILE A 519 13.54 18.71 20.27
N PRO A 520 14.10 19.85 20.73
CA PRO A 520 13.34 20.81 21.53
C PRO A 520 12.07 21.29 20.84
N GLU A 521 11.01 21.49 21.63
CA GLU A 521 9.74 22.02 21.14
C GLU A 521 9.88 23.44 20.60
N LEU A 522 9.06 23.75 19.60
CA LEU A 522 8.89 25.09 19.05
C LEU A 522 7.89 25.88 19.89
N GLY A 523 8.06 27.21 19.93
CA GLY A 523 7.26 28.10 20.78
C GLY A 523 8.09 28.66 21.94
N SER A 524 7.44 29.39 22.85
CA SER A 524 8.08 29.82 24.09
C SER A 524 7.98 28.69 25.11
N GLU A 525 9.04 28.40 25.87
CA GLU A 525 8.91 27.58 27.08
C GLU A 525 7.92 28.28 28.02
N ILE A 526 6.66 27.87 28.00
CA ILE A 526 5.74 28.23 29.07
C ILE A 526 6.19 27.37 30.25
N LYS A 527 7.12 27.91 31.06
CA LYS A 527 7.26 27.41 32.42
C LYS A 527 5.93 27.70 33.11
N ILE A 528 5.16 26.64 33.34
CA ILE A 528 3.97 26.65 34.19
C ILE A 528 4.31 27.31 35.53
#